data_AF-A0A6C7WQW4-F1
#
_entry.id   AF-A0A6C7WQW4-F1
#
_cell.length_a   1.000
_cell.length_b   1.000
_cell.length_c   1.000
_cell.angle_alpha   90.00
_cell.angle_beta   90.00
_cell.angle_gamma   90.00
#
_symmetry.space_group_name_H-M   'P 1'
#
loop_
_entity.id
_entity.type
_entity.pdbx_description
1 polymer ?
#
loop_
_entity_poly.entity_id
_entity_poly.type
_entity_poly.pdbx_seq_one_letter_code
_entity_poly.pdbx_strand_id
1 'polypeptide(L)'
;NAFVSEFHQGLKRSFSYLDEDRKKLYDFENIKEIQGLLICPKNESLIARAVKMKGLLLSTAQRKELLKGDCVLGGKIALAYKNEQAIVFEYETCQKLPKNFKEECRIAKIPRLLRAYLYNHKIDISSLSF
;
A
#
# COMPACT_ATOMS: atom_id res chain seq x y z
N ASN A 1 -7.86 30.65 -34.76
CA ASN A 1 -8.62 30.80 -33.50
C ASN A 1 -7.97 31.84 -32.61
N ALA A 2 -8.51 33.07 -32.58
CA ALA A 2 -7.99 34.20 -31.79
C ALA A 2 -7.96 33.93 -30.26
N PHE A 3 -8.90 33.10 -29.79
CA PHE A 3 -8.97 32.67 -28.39
C PHE A 3 -7.72 31.92 -27.91
N VAL A 4 -7.17 31.04 -28.76
CA VAL A 4 -5.99 30.23 -28.36
C VAL A 4 -4.74 31.11 -28.31
N SER A 5 -4.62 32.13 -29.17
CA SER A 5 -3.49 33.06 -29.16
C SER A 5 -3.50 34.01 -27.97
N GLU A 6 -4.67 34.54 -27.58
CA GLU A 6 -4.78 35.48 -26.45
C GLU A 6 -4.65 34.77 -25.09
N PHE A 7 -5.21 33.57 -24.96
CA PHE A 7 -5.24 32.84 -23.68
C PHE A 7 -4.25 31.66 -23.62
N HIS A 8 -3.29 31.58 -24.56
CA HIS A 8 -2.32 30.48 -24.68
C HIS A 8 -1.65 30.10 -23.35
N GLN A 9 -1.20 31.10 -22.57
CA GLN A 9 -0.53 30.84 -21.28
C GLN A 9 -1.49 30.27 -20.23
N GLY A 10 -2.72 30.77 -20.16
CA GLY A 10 -3.75 30.28 -19.24
C GLY A 10 -4.17 28.86 -19.60
N LEU A 11 -4.41 28.60 -20.88
CA LEU A 11 -4.72 27.28 -21.41
C LEU A 11 -3.62 26.27 -21.09
N LYS A 12 -2.35 26.61 -21.34
CA LYS A 12 -1.22 25.73 -21.02
C LYS A 12 -1.20 25.33 -19.54
N ARG A 13 -1.44 26.27 -18.62
CA ARG A 13 -1.50 26.00 -17.18
C ARG A 13 -2.69 25.10 -16.82
N SER A 14 -3.88 25.40 -17.34
CA SER A 14 -5.06 24.56 -17.13
C SER A 14 -4.86 23.13 -17.62
N PHE A 15 -4.25 22.95 -18.80
CA PHE A 15 -3.91 21.62 -19.30
C PHE A 15 -2.85 20.92 -18.44
N SER A 16 -1.84 21.64 -17.95
CA SER A 16 -0.87 21.07 -16.98
C SER A 16 -1.54 20.61 -15.70
N TYR A 17 -2.45 21.39 -15.13
CA TYR A 17 -3.20 21.00 -13.93
C TYR A 17 -4.11 19.80 -14.18
N LEU A 18 -4.79 19.75 -15.32
CA LEU A 18 -5.61 18.59 -15.70
C LEU A 18 -4.76 17.33 -15.90
N ASP A 19 -3.54 17.46 -16.40
CA ASP A 19 -2.62 16.33 -16.57
C ASP A 19 -2.04 15.85 -15.22
N GLU A 20 -1.73 16.77 -14.31
CA GLU A 20 -1.34 16.44 -12.94
C GLU A 20 -2.48 15.77 -12.17
N ASP A 21 -3.70 16.29 -12.28
CA ASP A 21 -4.87 15.70 -11.62
C ASP A 21 -5.25 14.36 -12.23
N ARG A 22 -5.12 14.19 -13.56
CA ARG A 22 -5.27 12.89 -14.22
C ARG A 22 -4.27 11.88 -13.68
N LYS A 23 -2.99 12.25 -13.55
CA LYS A 23 -1.95 11.36 -12.99
C LYS A 23 -2.27 10.96 -11.55
N LYS A 24 -2.67 11.93 -10.72
CA LYS A 24 -3.12 11.65 -9.35
C LYS A 24 -4.29 10.67 -9.37
N LEU A 25 -5.30 10.88 -10.21
CA LEU A 25 -6.48 10.00 -10.36
C LEU A 25 -6.10 8.54 -10.70
N TYR A 26 -5.16 8.33 -11.62
CA TYR A 26 -4.64 6.98 -11.92
C TYR A 26 -3.92 6.34 -10.72
N ASP A 27 -3.28 7.13 -9.86
CA ASP A 27 -2.72 6.61 -8.61
C ASP A 27 -3.81 6.07 -7.66
N PHE A 28 -5.07 6.55 -7.74
CA PHE A 28 -6.16 6.06 -6.89
C PHE A 28 -6.60 4.63 -7.23
N GLU A 29 -6.45 4.17 -8.48
CA GLU A 29 -6.78 2.80 -8.90
C GLU A 29 -5.71 1.77 -8.49
N ASN A 30 -4.57 2.23 -7.97
CA ASN A 30 -3.45 1.35 -7.66
C ASN A 30 -3.54 0.64 -6.29
N ILE A 31 -4.61 0.85 -5.51
CA ILE A 31 -4.84 0.10 -4.26
C ILE A 31 -5.77 -1.08 -4.55
N LYS A 32 -5.24 -2.29 -4.49
CA LYS A 32 -5.99 -3.55 -4.61
C LYS A 32 -6.29 -4.11 -3.24
N GLU A 33 -7.49 -4.65 -3.04
CA GLU A 33 -7.83 -5.39 -1.83
C GLU A 33 -7.98 -6.88 -2.14
N ILE A 34 -7.20 -7.72 -1.44
CA ILE A 34 -7.26 -9.18 -1.57
C ILE A 34 -7.29 -9.77 -0.17
N GLN A 35 -8.40 -10.43 0.19
CA GLN A 35 -8.56 -11.14 1.47
C GLN A 35 -8.19 -10.27 2.69
N GLY A 36 -8.62 -9.00 2.67
CA GLY A 36 -8.34 -8.03 3.75
C GLY A 36 -6.96 -7.38 3.69
N LEU A 37 -6.10 -7.75 2.74
CA LEU A 37 -4.81 -7.11 2.47
C LEU A 37 -5.00 -5.97 1.46
N LEU A 38 -4.59 -4.76 1.82
CA LEU A 38 -4.51 -3.64 0.89
C LEU A 38 -3.12 -3.59 0.28
N ILE A 39 -3.03 -3.80 -1.02
CA ILE A 39 -1.78 -3.86 -1.78
C ILE A 39 -1.70 -2.62 -2.67
N CYS A 40 -0.60 -1.90 -2.59
CA CYS A 40 -0.35 -0.74 -3.43
C CYS A 40 1.14 -0.62 -3.77
N PRO A 41 1.52 0.15 -4.80
CA PRO A 41 2.91 0.49 -5.06
C PRO A 41 3.57 1.14 -3.84
N LYS A 42 4.90 1.00 -3.71
CA LYS A 42 5.70 1.67 -2.68
C LYS A 42 5.72 3.19 -2.88
N ASN A 43 4.63 3.86 -2.48
CA ASN A 43 4.44 5.30 -2.56
C ASN A 43 3.84 5.80 -1.24
N GLU A 44 4.45 6.84 -0.65
CA GLU A 44 4.02 7.40 0.64
C GLU A 44 2.53 7.73 0.69
N SER A 45 1.99 8.35 -0.37
CA SER A 45 0.60 8.81 -0.41
C SER A 45 -0.37 7.65 -0.49
N LEU A 46 -0.05 6.62 -1.27
CA LEU A 46 -0.88 5.42 -1.41
C LEU A 46 -0.87 4.59 -0.14
N ILE A 47 0.29 4.41 0.48
CA ILE A 47 0.42 3.69 1.74
C ILE A 47 -0.33 4.42 2.85
N ALA A 48 -0.13 5.74 2.99
CA ALA A 48 -0.85 6.52 3.99
C ALA A 48 -2.37 6.44 3.80
N ARG A 49 -2.83 6.37 2.54
CA ARG A 49 -4.25 6.17 2.22
C ARG A 49 -4.74 4.76 2.56
N ALA A 50 -3.98 3.72 2.22
CA ALA A 50 -4.32 2.34 2.59
C ALA A 50 -4.42 2.17 4.12
N VAL A 51 -3.49 2.77 4.86
CA VAL A 51 -3.54 2.81 6.34
C VAL A 51 -4.77 3.57 6.84
N LYS A 52 -5.12 4.69 6.19
CA LYS A 52 -6.35 5.43 6.50
C LYS A 52 -7.62 4.61 6.23
N MET A 53 -7.65 3.81 5.16
CA MET A 53 -8.78 2.91 4.86
C MET A 53 -8.96 1.83 5.94
N LYS A 54 -7.87 1.39 6.57
CA LYS A 54 -7.88 0.50 7.75
C LYS A 54 -8.14 1.22 9.08
N GLY A 55 -8.47 2.52 9.05
CA GLY A 55 -8.95 3.26 10.22
C GLY A 55 -7.87 3.97 11.07
N LEU A 56 -6.64 4.13 10.57
CA LEU A 56 -5.60 4.89 11.26
C LEU A 56 -5.15 6.11 10.46
N LEU A 57 -5.16 7.28 11.08
CA LEU A 57 -4.62 8.50 10.49
C LEU A 57 -3.17 8.72 10.93
N LEU A 58 -2.26 8.80 9.96
CA LEU A 58 -0.84 9.02 10.22
C LEU A 58 -0.48 10.51 10.26
N SER A 59 0.39 10.87 11.20
CA SER A 59 1.04 12.18 11.24
C SER A 59 2.09 12.33 10.13
N THR A 60 2.44 13.56 9.79
CA THR A 60 3.46 13.85 8.77
C THR A 60 4.82 13.21 9.09
N ALA A 61 5.19 13.13 10.36
CA ALA A 61 6.42 12.48 10.78
C ALA A 61 6.37 10.97 10.51
N GLN A 62 5.26 10.31 10.87
CA GLN A 62 5.07 8.88 10.65
C GLN A 62 5.06 8.51 9.18
N ARG A 63 4.52 9.36 8.30
CA ARG A 63 4.50 9.11 6.86
C ARG A 63 5.90 8.97 6.25
N LYS A 64 6.84 9.82 6.68
CA LYS A 64 8.25 9.73 6.26
C LYS A 64 8.91 8.42 6.70
N GLU A 65 8.44 7.83 7.80
CA GLU A 65 8.99 6.58 8.31
C GLU A 65 8.44 5.35 7.58
N LEU A 66 7.25 5.43 6.97
CA LEU A 66 6.64 4.32 6.24
C LEU A 66 7.60 3.75 5.19
N LEU A 67 8.27 4.62 4.43
CA LEU A 67 9.14 4.22 3.31
C LEU A 67 10.43 3.50 3.75
N LYS A 68 10.79 3.55 5.04
CA LYS A 68 12.04 2.97 5.54
C LYS A 68 12.01 1.43 5.57
N GLY A 69 10.84 0.83 5.77
CA GLY A 69 10.70 -0.63 5.78
C GLY A 69 9.46 -1.13 6.53
N ASP A 70 9.43 -2.43 6.76
CA ASP A 70 8.35 -3.12 7.47
C ASP A 70 8.15 -2.54 8.89
N CYS A 71 6.93 -2.17 9.22
CA CYS A 71 6.62 -1.58 10.52
C CYS A 71 5.19 -1.91 11.00
N VAL A 72 4.98 -1.72 12.30
CA VAL A 72 3.66 -1.83 12.94
C VAL A 72 3.26 -0.46 13.45
N LEU A 73 2.12 0.03 12.96
CA LEU A 73 1.58 1.36 13.19
C LEU A 73 0.52 1.28 14.29
N GLY A 74 0.78 1.98 15.40
CA GLY A 74 -0.14 2.08 16.54
C GLY A 74 -0.50 0.74 17.19
N GLY A 75 0.31 -0.31 16.98
CA GLY A 75 0.05 -1.67 17.47
C GLY A 75 -1.15 -2.37 16.83
N LYS A 76 -1.77 -1.78 15.80
CA LYS A 76 -3.03 -2.25 15.20
C LYS A 76 -2.91 -2.57 13.71
N ILE A 77 -2.07 -1.86 12.99
CA ILE A 77 -1.93 -2.01 11.53
C ILE A 77 -0.48 -2.34 11.23
N ALA A 78 -0.25 -3.36 10.42
CA ALA A 78 1.05 -3.70 9.91
C ALA A 78 1.21 -3.23 8.47
N LEU A 79 2.41 -2.76 8.17
CA LEU A 79 2.90 -2.47 6.84
C LEU A 79 4.07 -3.40 6.57
N ALA A 80 3.99 -4.13 5.47
CA ALA A 80 5.08 -4.97 5.00
C ALA A 80 5.33 -4.75 3.51
N TYR A 81 6.58 -4.94 3.09
CA TYR A 81 6.97 -4.79 1.70
C TYR A 81 7.30 -6.13 1.06
N LYS A 82 6.80 -6.32 -0.17
CA LYS A 82 7.21 -7.43 -1.04
C LYS A 82 7.50 -6.86 -2.41
N ASN A 83 8.74 -7.00 -2.87
CA ASN A 83 9.21 -6.35 -4.10
C ASN A 83 8.92 -4.83 -4.07
N GLU A 84 8.31 -4.28 -5.12
CA GLU A 84 7.92 -2.87 -5.24
C GLU A 84 6.52 -2.56 -4.68
N GLN A 85 5.92 -3.50 -3.95
CA GLN A 85 4.59 -3.35 -3.37
C GLN A 85 4.63 -3.23 -1.85
N ALA A 86 3.75 -2.39 -1.35
CA ALA A 86 3.39 -2.23 0.04
C ALA A 86 2.08 -2.97 0.34
N ILE A 87 2.08 -3.72 1.43
CA ILE A 87 0.95 -4.52 1.89
C ILE A 87 0.54 -4.00 3.26
N VAL A 88 -0.68 -3.48 3.37
CA VAL A 88 -1.25 -2.92 4.60
C VAL A 88 -2.37 -3.82 5.08
N PHE A 89 -2.28 -4.24 6.34
CA PHE A 89 -3.19 -5.22 6.93
C PHE A 89 -3.29 -5.03 8.45
N GLU A 90 -4.27 -5.68 9.07
CA GLU A 90 -4.42 -5.67 10.52
C GLU A 90 -3.28 -6.45 11.17
N TYR A 91 -2.64 -5.85 12.16
CA TYR A 91 -1.51 -6.47 12.83
C TYR A 91 -2.00 -7.58 13.76
N GLU A 92 -1.61 -8.79 13.42
CA GLU A 92 -1.91 -9.97 14.21
C GLU A 92 -0.64 -10.68 14.65
N THR A 93 -0.74 -11.36 15.79
CA THR A 93 0.33 -12.20 16.30
C THR A 93 -0.19 -13.62 16.49
N CYS A 94 0.72 -14.59 16.37
CA CYS A 94 0.42 -15.99 16.59
C CYS A 94 1.49 -16.56 17.54
N GLN A 95 1.06 -17.15 18.66
CA GLN A 95 1.98 -17.69 19.67
C GLN A 95 2.84 -18.83 19.11
N LYS A 96 2.26 -19.72 18.31
CA LYS A 96 2.96 -20.90 17.80
C LYS A 96 2.63 -21.16 16.32
N LEU A 97 3.33 -20.43 15.46
CA LEU A 97 3.27 -20.67 14.02
C LEU A 97 4.00 -21.98 13.66
N PRO A 98 3.34 -22.96 13.00
CA PRO A 98 3.93 -24.25 12.65
C PRO A 98 5.22 -24.11 11.83
N LYS A 99 6.17 -25.04 12.04
CA LYS A 99 7.47 -25.02 11.34
C LYS A 99 7.31 -25.15 9.83
N ASN A 100 6.42 -26.03 9.37
CA ASN A 100 6.16 -26.28 7.94
C ASN A 100 5.67 -25.00 7.25
N PHE A 101 4.66 -24.35 7.82
CA PHE A 101 4.11 -23.09 7.29
C PHE A 101 5.14 -21.95 7.27
N LYS A 102 6.02 -21.86 8.29
CA LYS A 102 7.13 -20.88 8.28
C LYS A 102 8.05 -21.10 7.10
N GLU A 103 8.31 -22.36 6.75
CA GLU A 103 9.20 -22.71 5.65
C GLU A 103 8.57 -22.42 4.30
N GLU A 104 7.29 -22.77 4.12
CA GLU A 104 6.50 -22.39 2.94
C GLU A 104 6.50 -20.86 2.74
N CYS A 105 6.28 -20.10 3.82
CA CYS A 105 6.38 -18.64 3.80
C CYS A 105 7.79 -18.13 3.42
N ARG A 106 8.86 -18.83 3.81
CA ARG A 106 10.24 -18.44 3.45
C ARG A 106 10.49 -18.68 1.97
N ILE A 107 10.10 -19.84 1.45
CA ILE A 107 10.22 -20.20 0.04
C ILE A 107 9.47 -19.16 -0.82
N ALA A 108 8.25 -18.79 -0.42
CA ALA A 108 7.43 -17.79 -1.09
C ALA A 108 7.84 -16.33 -0.81
N LYS A 109 8.93 -16.10 -0.05
CA LYS A 109 9.46 -14.79 0.35
C LYS A 109 8.39 -13.88 1.00
N ILE A 110 7.52 -14.46 1.82
CA ILE A 110 6.48 -13.73 2.53
C ILE A 110 7.11 -12.90 3.66
N PRO A 111 6.80 -11.60 3.75
CA PRO A 111 7.28 -10.73 4.82
C PRO A 111 6.92 -11.28 6.20
N ARG A 112 7.83 -11.12 7.17
CA ARG A 112 7.69 -11.74 8.49
C ARG A 112 6.41 -11.30 9.20
N LEU A 113 6.02 -10.03 9.09
CA LEU A 113 4.82 -9.48 9.72
C LEU A 113 3.52 -10.09 9.15
N LEU A 114 3.51 -10.46 7.87
CA LEU A 114 2.32 -10.96 7.19
C LEU A 114 2.00 -12.42 7.55
N ARG A 115 3.01 -13.21 7.95
CA ARG A 115 2.86 -14.67 8.17
C ARG A 115 1.82 -15.02 9.24
N ALA A 116 1.75 -14.23 10.32
CA ALA A 116 0.79 -14.48 11.39
C ALA A 116 -0.65 -14.26 10.91
N TYR A 117 -0.88 -13.18 10.17
CA TYR A 117 -2.17 -12.86 9.56
C TYR A 117 -2.61 -13.98 8.61
N LEU A 118 -1.76 -14.41 7.67
CA LEU A 118 -2.11 -15.48 6.72
C LEU A 118 -2.49 -16.78 7.44
N TYR A 119 -1.76 -17.12 8.49
CA TYR A 119 -2.03 -18.34 9.26
C TYR A 119 -3.35 -18.28 10.02
N ASN A 120 -3.62 -17.16 10.71
CA ASN A 120 -4.85 -16.98 11.49
C ASN A 120 -6.10 -17.01 10.61
N HIS A 121 -6.01 -16.40 9.41
CA HIS A 121 -7.09 -16.36 8.43
C HIS A 121 -7.14 -17.59 7.51
N LYS A 122 -6.24 -18.57 7.70
CA LYS A 122 -6.12 -19.78 6.88
C LYS A 122 -6.01 -19.47 5.37
N ILE A 123 -5.29 -18.41 5.05
CA ILE A 123 -5.07 -17.95 3.67
C ILE A 123 -3.98 -18.81 3.04
N ASP A 124 -4.29 -19.38 1.87
CA ASP A 124 -3.30 -20.09 1.08
C ASP A 124 -2.32 -19.11 0.44
N ILE A 125 -1.03 -19.36 0.66
CA ILE A 125 0.09 -18.58 0.12
C ILE A 125 0.06 -18.62 -1.42
N SER A 126 -0.38 -19.72 -2.02
CA SER A 126 -0.46 -19.88 -3.48
C SER A 126 -1.50 -18.95 -4.12
N SER A 127 -2.54 -18.58 -3.35
CA SER A 127 -3.65 -17.74 -3.83
C SER A 127 -3.30 -16.25 -3.90
N LEU A 128 -2.19 -15.85 -3.28
CA LEU A 128 -1.76 -14.46 -3.22
C LEU A 128 -0.92 -14.11 -4.46
N SER A 129 -1.56 -13.49 -5.46
CA SER A 129 -0.81 -12.81 -6.53
C SER A 129 -0.31 -11.47 -6.01
N PHE A 130 0.97 -11.40 -5.68
CA PHE A 130 1.67 -10.14 -5.40
C PHE A 130 2.26 -9.60 -6.70
#